data_AF-A0A9P8D782-F1
#
_entry.id   AF-A0A9P8D782-F1
#
_cell.length_a   1.000
_cell.length_b   1.000
_cell.length_c   1.000
_cell.angle_alpha   90.00
_cell.angle_beta   90.00
_cell.angle_gamma   90.00
#
_symmetry.space_group_name_H-M   'P 1'
#
loop_
_entity.id
_entity.type
_entity.pdbx_description
1 polymer ?
#
loop_
_entity_poly.entity_id
_entity_poly.type
_entity_poly.pdbx_seq_one_letter_code
_entity_poly.pdbx_strand_id
1 'polypeptide(L)'
;MADTPPNRKRSSVRRANVTACQRCKSRKQRCDQNIPACSSCDRAGVPCVSVDVDGQSVPRSYIKNLEDRVAELEIALRNQGIDTESGVSRASQDALESTPETHSSDNLNLLRLLVPRPNDVQHPQDSAYHTLLDTITVPDTIKFPPRPTTIQLTATYFEHSSFFSPVLNQKSFQDTIALLYQNQTSSDQGTSVQRFQLCMVLAIAIRLLNRTDSSVPTTASDSFFASAIGILTERPQATWSGDLEHLQNLLLIVQYTIFASNLSAAWHFIGLATRLAIDLDLLNETRLSVVDEAQENEAEVNKRRRVFWSTYILETNLCVILNRPRSIPDEAIFTPLPSTGGPESSSPLANHCILFRQLEYEIFHTLNYKTPANGSFFDYKTWKMGMKDRLVEWHANVPALDPTSKLAPQNFFDGALYMTLVSLLSPSRHFPHLSEDELRDLAQYASTSIELYREGFKEGKLRFYWRTTPNLFQSGAALIHCIKRLTLQGAAFDVKALKSRVSVCSTVLWGMAERYPPGASYRDRFDEMLATIDEMASELPVDMSVDFLFGHNVLPSLDLDGAATLWTPMPPTLDPWILDQT
;
A
#
# COMPACT_ATOMS: atom_id res chain seq x y z
N MET A 1 43.26 6.31 67.79
CA MET A 1 43.17 7.17 66.59
C MET A 1 42.53 6.33 65.51
N ALA A 2 41.25 6.56 65.27
CA ALA A 2 40.43 5.77 64.35
C ALA A 2 40.34 6.52 63.02
N ASP A 3 40.75 5.86 61.94
CA ASP A 3 40.71 6.38 60.58
C ASP A 3 39.27 6.59 60.12
N THR A 4 38.99 7.81 59.68
CA THR A 4 37.69 8.26 59.19
C THR A 4 37.64 8.07 57.67
N PRO A 5 36.62 7.40 57.10
CA PRO A 5 36.53 7.23 55.64
C PRO A 5 36.09 8.52 54.95
N PRO A 6 36.49 8.74 53.67
CA PRO A 6 36.24 10.00 52.97
C PRO A 6 34.75 10.17 52.61
N ASN A 7 34.30 11.38 52.90
CA ASN A 7 32.96 11.92 52.69
C ASN A 7 32.57 11.89 51.19
N ARG A 8 31.82 10.87 50.76
CA ARG A 8 31.14 10.87 49.45
C ARG A 8 30.07 11.97 49.47
N LYS A 9 30.34 13.09 48.79
CA LYS A 9 29.33 14.08 48.43
C LYS A 9 28.18 13.37 47.72
N ARG A 10 27.05 13.20 48.41
CA ARG A 10 25.78 12.81 47.79
C ARG A 10 25.41 13.90 46.79
N SER A 11 25.58 13.63 45.50
CA SER A 11 24.93 14.40 44.45
C SER A 11 23.42 14.20 44.62
N SER A 12 22.74 15.21 45.18
CA SER A 12 21.29 15.24 45.25
C SER A 12 20.73 15.50 43.86
N VAL A 13 20.66 14.45 43.03
CA VAL A 13 19.84 14.50 41.82
C VAL A 13 18.40 14.62 42.31
N ARG A 14 17.76 15.78 42.07
CA ARG A 14 16.35 15.99 42.34
C ARG A 14 15.54 15.01 41.48
N ARG A 15 15.09 13.91 42.08
CA ARG A 15 14.19 12.92 41.47
C ARG A 15 12.78 13.50 41.37
N ALA A 16 12.52 14.31 40.33
CA ALA A 16 11.33 15.14 40.24
C ALA A 16 10.02 14.41 39.89
N ASN A 17 10.04 13.14 39.47
CA ASN A 17 8.87 12.53 38.79
C ASN A 17 8.26 11.28 39.48
N VAL A 18 8.56 10.98 40.75
CA VAL A 18 7.95 9.81 41.42
C VAL A 18 6.61 10.19 42.07
N THR A 19 5.49 9.81 41.46
CA THR A 19 4.15 10.10 42.01
C THR A 19 3.94 9.44 43.38
N ALA A 20 3.09 10.05 44.24
CA ALA A 20 2.78 9.49 45.55
C ALA A 20 2.16 8.09 45.45
N CYS A 21 2.59 7.16 46.32
CA CYS A 21 2.09 5.78 46.33
C CYS A 21 0.59 5.73 46.67
N GLN A 22 -0.08 4.67 46.21
CA GLN A 22 -1.53 4.46 46.36
C GLN A 22 -1.99 4.53 47.82
N ARG A 23 -1.21 3.97 48.75
CA ARG A 23 -1.51 4.01 50.19
C ARG A 23 -1.41 5.42 50.79
N CYS A 24 -0.42 6.20 50.39
CA CYS A 24 -0.33 7.59 50.85
C CYS A 24 -1.41 8.47 50.21
N LYS A 25 -1.77 8.21 48.94
CA LYS A 25 -2.90 8.86 48.25
C LYS A 25 -4.23 8.55 48.94
N SER A 26 -4.53 7.28 49.21
CA SER A 26 -5.79 6.87 49.84
C SER A 26 -5.94 7.40 51.27
N ARG A 27 -4.83 7.49 52.01
CA ARG A 27 -4.79 8.05 53.37
C ARG A 27 -4.61 9.57 53.42
N LYS A 28 -4.52 10.26 52.27
CA LYS A 28 -4.28 11.71 52.14
C LYS A 28 -3.10 12.20 53.00
N GLN A 29 -2.04 11.40 53.08
CA GLN A 29 -0.83 11.68 53.86
C GLN A 29 0.37 11.94 52.94
N ARG A 30 1.37 12.68 53.44
CA ARG A 30 2.56 13.03 52.64
C ARG A 30 3.40 11.77 52.33
N CYS A 31 3.68 11.55 51.04
CA CYS A 31 4.62 10.54 50.58
C CYS A 31 6.00 11.19 50.41
N ASP A 32 7.03 10.62 51.02
CA ASP A 32 8.44 11.01 50.87
C ASP A 32 9.08 10.46 49.59
N GLN A 33 8.33 9.70 48.79
CA GLN A 33 8.70 9.25 47.45
C GLN A 33 9.96 8.34 47.37
N ASN A 34 10.47 7.88 48.51
CA ASN A 34 11.59 6.94 48.56
C ASN A 34 11.27 5.61 47.86
N ILE A 35 12.35 5.00 47.36
CA ILE A 35 12.42 3.72 46.63
C ILE A 35 13.44 2.85 47.39
N PRO A 36 13.18 1.56 47.66
CA PRO A 36 12.09 0.71 47.14
C PRO A 36 10.73 0.91 47.82
N ALA A 37 10.67 1.57 48.98
CA ALA A 37 9.43 1.91 49.67
C ALA A 37 9.51 3.30 50.30
N CYS A 38 8.35 3.95 50.46
CA CYS A 38 8.24 5.23 51.16
C CYS A 38 8.34 4.98 52.68
N SER A 39 8.87 5.91 53.47
CA SER A 39 9.11 5.68 54.91
C SER A 39 7.83 5.38 55.71
N SER A 40 6.65 5.72 55.18
CA SER A 40 5.36 5.39 55.81
C SER A 40 4.87 3.98 55.47
N CYS A 41 5.18 3.48 54.28
CA CYS A 41 4.89 2.10 53.88
C CYS A 41 5.87 1.13 54.52
N ASP A 42 7.15 1.51 54.56
CA ASP A 42 8.22 0.72 55.17
C ASP A 42 8.00 0.52 56.67
N ARG A 43 7.76 1.60 57.43
CA ARG A 43 7.44 1.51 58.88
C ARG A 43 6.17 0.72 59.19
N ALA A 44 5.27 0.58 58.23
CA ALA A 44 4.04 -0.17 58.41
C ALA A 44 4.15 -1.62 57.91
N GLY A 45 5.30 -2.03 57.37
CA GLY A 45 5.52 -3.38 56.84
C GLY A 45 4.59 -3.74 55.68
N VAL A 46 4.13 -2.76 54.89
CA VAL A 46 3.20 -3.01 53.78
C VAL A 46 3.81 -2.65 52.43
N PRO A 47 3.42 -3.34 51.34
CA PRO A 47 3.96 -3.08 50.01
C PRO A 47 3.64 -1.66 49.54
N CYS A 48 4.68 -0.96 49.06
CA CYS A 48 4.56 0.39 48.53
C CYS A 48 4.32 0.35 47.02
N VAL A 49 3.10 0.66 46.58
CA VAL A 49 2.65 0.51 45.19
C VAL A 49 2.30 1.86 44.59
N SER A 50 2.76 2.13 43.37
CA SER A 50 2.37 3.28 42.54
C SER A 50 1.37 2.84 41.46
N VAL A 51 0.56 3.78 40.96
CA VAL A 51 -0.39 3.53 39.87
C VAL A 51 0.14 4.24 38.63
N ASP A 52 0.25 3.52 37.53
CA ASP A 52 0.71 4.04 36.24
C ASP A 52 -0.40 4.79 35.47
N VAL A 53 -0.06 5.42 34.35
CA VAL A 53 -0.98 6.20 33.49
C VAL A 53 -2.14 5.35 32.98
N ASP A 54 -1.92 4.05 32.77
CA ASP A 54 -2.92 3.05 32.35
C ASP A 54 -3.71 2.44 33.53
N GLY A 55 -3.52 2.94 34.75
CA GLY A 55 -4.27 2.50 35.93
C GLY A 55 -3.77 1.20 36.58
N GLN A 56 -2.67 0.62 36.09
CA GLN A 56 -2.09 -0.58 36.68
C GLN A 56 -1.24 -0.29 37.92
N SER A 57 -1.31 -1.18 38.91
CA SER A 57 -0.61 -1.04 40.19
C SER A 57 0.77 -1.70 40.16
N VAL A 58 1.83 -0.91 40.22
CA VAL A 58 3.22 -1.38 40.11
C VAL A 58 3.97 -1.18 41.44
N PRO A 59 4.60 -2.24 42.02
CA PRO A 59 5.41 -2.12 43.22
C PRO A 59 6.62 -1.20 43.01
N ARG A 60 6.91 -0.31 43.95
CA ARG A 60 8.09 0.58 43.85
C ARG A 60 9.44 -0.13 43.96
N SER A 61 9.46 -1.35 44.49
CA SER A 61 10.64 -2.23 44.44
C SER A 61 11.00 -2.62 43.00
N TYR A 62 10.02 -2.70 42.10
CA TYR A 62 10.25 -2.96 40.68
C TYR A 62 10.99 -1.80 40.02
N ILE A 63 10.65 -0.55 40.37
CA ILE A 63 11.37 0.64 39.90
C ILE A 63 12.86 0.57 40.31
N LYS A 64 13.15 0.11 41.54
CA LYS A 64 14.54 -0.07 41.98
C LYS A 64 15.27 -1.13 41.17
N ASN A 65 14.61 -2.26 40.91
CA ASN A 65 15.18 -3.36 40.14
C ASN A 65 15.47 -2.93 38.69
N LEU A 66 14.61 -2.12 38.09
CA LEU A 66 14.84 -1.52 36.78
C LEU A 66 15.99 -0.51 36.81
N GLU A 67 16.06 0.37 37.81
CA GLU A 67 17.21 1.30 37.99
C GLU A 67 18.54 0.53 38.09
N ASP A 68 18.56 -0.57 38.84
CA ASP A 68 19.75 -1.41 39.01
C ASP A 68 20.10 -2.17 37.73
N ARG A 69 19.09 -2.67 37.00
CA ARG A 69 19.30 -3.37 35.72
C ARG A 69 19.82 -2.44 34.64
N VAL A 70 19.32 -1.20 34.58
CA VAL A 70 19.83 -0.17 33.68
C VAL A 70 21.29 0.13 34.02
N ALA A 71 21.65 0.29 35.30
CA ALA A 71 23.04 0.51 35.70
C ALA A 71 23.96 -0.67 35.33
N GLU A 72 23.50 -1.91 35.45
CA GLU A 72 24.24 -3.10 35.00
C GLU A 72 24.47 -3.10 33.48
N LEU A 73 23.42 -2.78 32.71
CA LEU A 73 23.48 -2.72 31.25
C LEU A 73 24.39 -1.58 30.77
N GLU A 74 24.30 -0.41 31.38
CA GLU A 74 25.20 0.73 31.09
C GLU A 74 26.67 0.38 31.32
N ILE A 75 26.98 -0.38 32.38
CA ILE A 75 28.34 -0.88 32.63
C ILE A 75 28.76 -1.89 31.56
N ALA A 76 27.85 -2.81 31.16
CA ALA A 76 28.13 -3.80 30.13
C ALA A 76 28.41 -3.16 28.75
N LEU A 77 27.65 -2.12 28.38
CA LEU A 77 27.79 -1.38 27.12
C LEU A 77 29.07 -0.53 27.10
N ARG A 78 29.43 0.11 28.23
CA ARG A 78 30.73 0.81 28.36
C ARG A 78 31.92 -0.13 28.20
N ASN A 79 31.81 -1.37 28.68
CA ASN A 79 32.85 -2.38 28.49
C ASN A 79 32.99 -2.84 27.03
N GLN A 80 31.99 -2.60 26.18
CA GLN A 80 32.04 -2.85 24.73
C GLN A 80 32.38 -1.59 23.92
N GLY A 81 32.59 -0.43 24.56
CA GLY A 81 33.04 0.80 23.91
C GLY A 81 31.93 1.78 23.50
N ILE A 82 30.69 1.59 23.97
CA ILE A 82 29.57 2.51 23.72
C ILE A 82 29.49 3.55 24.84
N ASP A 83 29.40 4.83 24.47
CA ASP A 83 29.22 5.92 25.42
C ASP A 83 27.73 6.22 25.68
N THR A 84 27.24 5.88 26.87
CA THR A 84 25.83 5.96 27.26
C THR A 84 25.36 7.34 27.75
N GLU A 85 26.26 8.32 27.95
CA GLU A 85 25.90 9.63 28.52
C GLU A 85 25.47 10.70 27.49
N SER A 86 25.67 10.44 26.18
CA SER A 86 25.44 11.44 25.12
C SER A 86 23.99 11.54 24.62
N GLY A 87 23.11 10.59 24.98
CA GLY A 87 21.72 10.52 24.49
C GLY A 87 20.66 11.28 25.31
N VAL A 88 20.91 11.57 26.59
CA VAL A 88 19.84 12.01 27.52
C VAL A 88 19.50 13.50 27.36
N SER A 89 20.43 14.33 26.86
CA SER A 89 20.18 15.77 26.68
C SER A 89 19.38 16.12 25.41
N ARG A 90 19.28 15.22 24.41
CA ARG A 90 18.54 15.51 23.16
C ARG A 90 17.04 15.25 23.27
N ALA A 91 16.61 14.30 24.09
CA ALA A 91 15.20 13.89 24.17
C ALA A 91 14.27 14.90 24.88
N SER A 92 14.82 15.86 25.63
CA SER A 92 14.00 16.82 26.41
C SER A 92 13.78 18.17 25.72
N GLN A 93 14.47 18.45 24.60
CA GLN A 93 14.32 19.71 23.86
C GLN A 93 13.42 19.59 22.60
N ASP A 94 13.22 18.38 22.07
CA ASP A 94 12.44 18.15 20.85
C ASP A 94 10.90 18.22 21.04
N ALA A 95 10.40 18.38 22.27
CA ALA A 95 8.97 18.39 22.56
C ALA A 95 8.32 19.79 22.55
N LEU A 96 9.08 20.88 22.42
CA LEU A 96 8.50 22.22 22.58
C LEU A 96 9.23 23.34 21.80
N GLU A 97 9.42 23.23 20.49
CA GLU A 97 9.54 24.43 19.63
C GLU A 97 9.39 24.09 18.14
N SER A 98 8.20 24.38 17.62
CA SER A 98 7.95 24.46 16.19
C SER A 98 8.23 25.87 15.70
N THR A 99 9.38 26.11 15.06
CA THR A 99 9.54 27.13 14.00
C THR A 99 10.76 26.81 13.11
N PRO A 100 10.74 27.26 11.84
CA PRO A 100 11.46 26.61 10.75
C PRO A 100 12.78 27.30 10.45
N GLU A 101 13.89 26.54 10.38
CA GLU A 101 15.08 27.02 9.69
C GLU A 101 15.72 25.94 8.80
N THR A 102 16.06 26.43 7.61
CA THR A 102 16.63 25.80 6.43
C THR A 102 18.06 25.36 6.63
N HIS A 103 18.35 24.05 6.53
CA HIS A 103 19.67 23.58 6.07
C HIS A 103 19.58 22.27 5.27
N SER A 104 19.97 22.40 4.00
CA SER A 104 20.49 21.42 3.06
C SER A 104 21.01 20.10 3.65
N SER A 105 20.28 19.01 3.41
CA SER A 105 20.85 17.69 3.13
C SER A 105 19.76 16.79 2.52
N ASP A 106 19.91 16.54 1.22
CA ASP A 106 19.05 15.67 0.41
C ASP A 106 19.12 14.21 0.91
N ASN A 107 18.18 13.82 1.77
CA ASN A 107 17.90 12.43 2.04
C ASN A 107 16.51 12.07 1.48
N LEU A 108 16.57 11.24 0.45
CA LEU A 108 15.50 11.02 -0.51
C LEU A 108 14.54 9.93 -0.04
N ASN A 109 13.42 10.31 0.57
CA ASN A 109 12.30 9.40 0.75
C ASN A 109 11.40 9.47 -0.49
N LEU A 110 11.35 8.37 -1.24
CA LEU A 110 10.47 8.10 -2.40
C LEU A 110 8.99 8.48 -2.10
N LEU A 111 8.61 8.43 -0.82
CA LEU A 111 7.34 8.88 -0.25
C LEU A 111 7.03 10.38 -0.40
N ARG A 112 8.04 11.25 -0.33
CA ARG A 112 7.86 12.71 -0.46
C ARG A 112 7.52 13.14 -1.89
N LEU A 113 7.71 12.27 -2.88
CA LEU A 113 7.38 12.51 -4.30
C LEU A 113 5.97 12.04 -4.68
N LEU A 114 5.34 11.19 -3.85
CA LEU A 114 4.02 10.58 -4.09
C LEU A 114 2.87 11.29 -3.37
N VAL A 115 3.18 12.18 -2.43
CA VAL A 115 2.21 12.84 -1.55
C VAL A 115 2.18 14.33 -1.90
N PRO A 116 1.02 14.88 -2.32
CA PRO A 116 0.82 16.33 -2.44
C PRO A 116 1.22 17.00 -1.13
N ARG A 117 1.88 18.16 -1.21
CA ARG A 117 2.41 18.80 0.00
C ARG A 117 1.25 19.16 0.92
N PRO A 118 1.41 19.10 2.25
CA PRO A 118 0.43 19.67 3.18
C PRO A 118 0.09 21.13 2.86
N ASN A 119 1.01 21.88 2.23
CA ASN A 119 0.77 23.25 1.79
C ASN A 119 -0.22 23.37 0.62
N ASP A 120 -0.47 22.31 -0.16
CA ASP A 120 -1.50 22.30 -1.21
C ASP A 120 -2.93 22.33 -0.58
N VAL A 121 -3.04 22.03 0.72
CA VAL A 121 -4.27 22.17 1.51
C VAL A 121 -4.50 23.61 1.95
N GLN A 122 -3.46 24.46 1.97
CA GLN A 122 -3.55 25.86 2.39
C GLN A 122 -3.98 26.81 1.27
N HIS A 123 -3.86 26.39 0.00
CA HIS A 123 -4.31 27.15 -1.17
C HIS A 123 -5.38 26.36 -1.94
N PRO A 124 -6.69 26.61 -1.70
CA PRO A 124 -7.79 25.88 -2.33
C PRO A 124 -7.76 25.92 -3.87
N GLN A 125 -7.17 26.96 -4.46
CA GLN A 125 -7.07 27.14 -5.92
C GLN A 125 -5.99 26.26 -6.58
N ASP A 126 -5.02 25.77 -5.81
CA ASP A 126 -3.96 24.86 -6.30
C ASP A 126 -4.31 23.38 -6.07
N SER A 127 -5.41 23.10 -5.36
CA SER A 127 -5.89 21.74 -5.17
C SER A 127 -6.48 21.20 -6.48
N ALA A 128 -5.84 20.19 -7.06
CA ALA A 128 -6.26 19.51 -8.29
C ALA A 128 -7.71 18.98 -8.27
N TYR A 129 -8.34 18.93 -7.09
CA TYR A 129 -9.76 18.61 -6.90
C TYR A 129 -10.69 19.71 -7.45
N HIS A 130 -10.47 20.97 -7.06
CA HIS A 130 -11.33 22.09 -7.47
C HIS A 130 -11.24 22.32 -8.98
N THR A 131 -10.03 22.19 -9.53
CA THR A 131 -9.81 22.32 -10.97
C THR A 131 -10.61 21.30 -11.78
N LEU A 132 -10.80 20.06 -11.30
CA LEU A 132 -11.48 19.03 -12.10
C LEU A 132 -12.97 19.34 -12.30
N LEU A 133 -13.69 19.74 -11.25
CA LEU A 133 -15.15 19.96 -11.35
C LEU A 133 -15.49 21.33 -11.95
N ASP A 134 -14.69 22.37 -11.65
CA ASP A 134 -14.95 23.73 -12.10
C ASP A 134 -14.60 23.97 -13.58
N THR A 135 -13.75 23.13 -14.18
CA THR A 135 -13.36 23.23 -15.61
C THR A 135 -14.24 22.42 -16.56
N ILE A 136 -15.22 21.66 -16.05
CA ILE A 136 -16.08 20.81 -16.88
C ILE A 136 -17.08 21.66 -17.64
N THR A 137 -16.94 21.70 -18.95
CA THR A 137 -17.96 22.24 -19.85
C THR A 137 -18.97 21.15 -20.18
N VAL A 138 -20.13 21.19 -19.52
CA VAL A 138 -21.21 20.23 -19.75
C VAL A 138 -21.85 20.50 -21.13
N PRO A 139 -21.91 19.51 -22.04
CA PRO A 139 -22.61 19.68 -23.31
C PRO A 139 -24.12 19.83 -23.12
N ASP A 140 -24.76 20.74 -23.87
CA ASP A 140 -26.22 20.98 -23.79
C ASP A 140 -27.08 19.76 -24.15
N THR A 141 -26.56 18.84 -24.97
CA THR A 141 -27.26 17.61 -25.36
C THR A 141 -26.31 16.42 -25.42
N ILE A 142 -26.71 15.31 -24.81
CA ILE A 142 -25.96 14.06 -24.86
C ILE A 142 -26.31 13.33 -26.16
N LYS A 143 -25.33 13.17 -27.04
CA LYS A 143 -25.49 12.39 -28.28
C LYS A 143 -24.75 11.07 -28.15
N PHE A 144 -25.49 9.99 -27.91
CA PHE A 144 -24.92 8.66 -27.89
C PHE A 144 -24.48 8.21 -29.29
N PRO A 145 -23.39 7.44 -29.42
CA PRO A 145 -22.95 6.87 -30.69
C PRO A 145 -24.02 5.93 -31.31
N PRO A 146 -23.87 5.52 -32.58
CA PRO A 146 -24.69 4.46 -33.14
C PRO A 146 -24.64 3.20 -32.26
N ARG A 147 -25.76 2.48 -32.14
CA ARG A 147 -25.89 1.29 -31.28
C ARG A 147 -24.74 0.27 -31.46
N PRO A 148 -24.29 -0.05 -32.69
CA PRO A 148 -23.17 -0.98 -32.88
C PRO A 148 -21.86 -0.48 -32.24
N THR A 149 -21.55 0.82 -32.38
CA THR A 149 -20.37 1.44 -31.77
C THR A 149 -20.44 1.41 -30.25
N THR A 150 -21.61 1.70 -29.68
CA THR A 150 -21.82 1.63 -28.22
C THR A 150 -21.64 0.22 -27.67
N ILE A 151 -22.13 -0.80 -28.38
CA ILE A 151 -21.91 -2.21 -28.01
C ILE A 151 -20.42 -2.55 -28.01
N GLN A 152 -19.68 -2.11 -29.03
CA GLN A 152 -18.24 -2.36 -29.14
C GLN A 152 -17.43 -1.67 -28.03
N LEU A 153 -17.74 -0.40 -27.73
CA LEU A 153 -17.10 0.33 -26.63
C LEU A 153 -17.43 -0.33 -25.28
N THR A 154 -18.69 -0.70 -25.06
CA THR A 154 -19.13 -1.39 -23.84
C THR A 154 -18.45 -2.75 -23.68
N ALA A 155 -18.27 -3.50 -24.76
CA ALA A 155 -17.52 -4.76 -24.73
C ALA A 155 -16.08 -4.55 -24.27
N THR A 156 -15.43 -3.46 -24.71
CA THR A 156 -14.08 -3.09 -24.25
C THR A 156 -14.06 -2.78 -22.75
N TYR A 157 -15.06 -2.05 -22.24
CA TYR A 157 -15.19 -1.82 -20.80
C TYR A 157 -15.35 -3.13 -20.02
N PHE A 158 -16.25 -4.03 -20.44
CA PHE A 158 -16.51 -5.27 -19.71
C PHE A 158 -15.37 -6.27 -19.77
N GLU A 159 -14.63 -6.33 -20.87
CA GLU A 159 -13.43 -7.15 -20.94
C GLU A 159 -12.40 -6.75 -19.87
N HIS A 160 -12.26 -5.45 -19.60
CA HIS A 160 -11.41 -4.94 -18.52
C HIS A 160 -12.04 -5.12 -17.12
N SER A 161 -13.30 -4.70 -16.98
CA SER A 161 -14.03 -4.70 -15.71
C SER A 161 -14.15 -6.11 -15.14
N SER A 162 -14.42 -7.10 -16.01
CA SER A 162 -14.53 -8.52 -15.61
C SER A 162 -13.19 -9.11 -15.15
N PHE A 163 -12.05 -8.53 -15.53
CA PHE A 163 -10.74 -8.98 -15.11
C PHE A 163 -10.31 -8.38 -13.76
N PHE A 164 -10.55 -7.08 -13.57
CA PHE A 164 -9.95 -6.33 -12.44
C PHE A 164 -10.96 -5.87 -11.39
N SER A 165 -12.04 -5.21 -11.78
CA SER A 165 -12.97 -4.54 -10.85
C SER A 165 -14.38 -4.54 -11.44
N PRO A 166 -15.12 -5.66 -11.30
CA PRO A 166 -16.41 -5.84 -11.93
C PRO A 166 -17.48 -5.03 -11.21
N VAL A 167 -17.57 -3.71 -11.45
CA VAL A 167 -18.55 -2.82 -10.80
C VAL A 167 -19.97 -3.03 -11.32
N LEU A 168 -20.12 -3.28 -12.62
CA LEU A 168 -21.40 -3.57 -13.29
C LEU A 168 -21.43 -5.01 -13.81
N ASN A 169 -22.62 -5.57 -13.96
CA ASN A 169 -22.80 -6.87 -14.62
C ASN A 169 -23.08 -6.67 -16.11
N GLN A 170 -22.38 -7.44 -16.96
CA GLN A 170 -22.45 -7.30 -18.41
C GLN A 170 -23.85 -7.57 -18.96
N LYS A 171 -24.53 -8.61 -18.47
CA LYS A 171 -25.85 -9.01 -18.96
C LYS A 171 -26.90 -7.96 -18.59
N SER A 172 -26.95 -7.59 -17.31
CA SER A 172 -27.87 -6.55 -16.80
C SER A 172 -27.64 -5.21 -17.51
N PHE A 173 -26.40 -4.88 -17.89
CA PHE A 173 -26.09 -3.63 -18.60
C PHE A 173 -26.46 -3.64 -20.08
N GLN A 174 -26.51 -4.81 -20.74
CA GLN A 174 -27.01 -4.90 -22.11
C GLN A 174 -28.48 -4.52 -22.21
N ASP A 175 -29.28 -4.87 -21.19
CA ASP A 175 -30.69 -4.47 -21.08
C ASP A 175 -30.82 -2.95 -20.92
N THR A 176 -29.92 -2.32 -20.13
CA THR A 176 -29.82 -0.86 -20.02
C THR A 176 -29.57 -0.20 -21.38
N ILE A 177 -28.66 -0.75 -22.20
CA ILE A 177 -28.42 -0.24 -23.55
C ILE A 177 -29.67 -0.40 -24.42
N ALA A 178 -30.33 -1.56 -24.38
CA ALA A 178 -31.55 -1.79 -25.17
C ALA A 178 -32.64 -0.76 -24.82
N LEU A 179 -32.86 -0.49 -23.53
CA LEU A 179 -33.82 0.48 -23.03
C LEU A 179 -33.53 1.90 -23.55
N LEU A 180 -32.28 2.35 -23.46
CA LEU A 180 -31.89 3.72 -23.85
C LEU A 180 -32.00 3.96 -25.36
N TYR A 181 -31.76 2.94 -26.19
CA TYR A 181 -31.88 3.07 -27.66
C TYR A 181 -33.31 2.90 -28.16
N GLN A 182 -34.20 2.27 -27.39
CA GLN A 182 -35.64 2.17 -27.71
C GLN A 182 -36.38 3.47 -27.37
N ASN A 183 -36.02 4.14 -26.27
CA ASN A 183 -36.74 5.30 -25.73
C ASN A 183 -36.20 6.67 -26.19
N GLN A 184 -35.52 6.77 -27.35
CA GLN A 184 -34.95 8.04 -27.84
C GLN A 184 -36.01 9.15 -28.11
N THR A 185 -37.31 8.84 -28.01
CA THR A 185 -38.43 9.72 -28.38
C THR A 185 -39.29 10.22 -27.21
N SER A 186 -39.06 9.80 -25.95
CA SER A 186 -39.94 10.17 -24.82
C SER A 186 -39.19 10.83 -23.64
N SER A 187 -39.91 11.75 -22.98
CA SER A 187 -39.47 12.61 -21.86
C SER A 187 -38.54 11.92 -20.85
N ASP A 188 -37.38 12.55 -20.63
CA ASP A 188 -36.16 12.10 -19.96
C ASP A 188 -36.25 11.80 -18.45
N GLN A 189 -37.44 11.66 -17.86
CA GLN A 189 -37.60 11.78 -16.40
C GLN A 189 -37.20 10.54 -15.58
N GLY A 190 -37.10 9.34 -16.18
CA GLY A 190 -36.88 8.09 -15.42
C GLY A 190 -35.55 7.35 -15.65
N THR A 191 -34.73 7.76 -16.62
CA THR A 191 -33.55 6.99 -17.06
C THR A 191 -32.21 7.65 -16.72
N SER A 192 -32.20 8.58 -15.76
CA SER A 192 -31.01 9.36 -15.38
C SER A 192 -29.84 8.46 -14.93
N VAL A 193 -30.08 7.44 -14.12
CA VAL A 193 -29.04 6.48 -13.68
C VAL A 193 -28.47 5.72 -14.87
N GLN A 194 -29.34 5.19 -15.73
CA GLN A 194 -28.93 4.42 -16.91
C GLN A 194 -28.08 5.28 -17.86
N ARG A 195 -28.48 6.54 -18.09
CA ARG A 195 -27.71 7.47 -18.91
C ARG A 195 -26.38 7.82 -18.26
N PHE A 196 -26.37 8.09 -16.96
CA PHE A 196 -25.14 8.34 -16.21
C PHE A 196 -24.15 7.18 -16.37
N GLN A 197 -24.59 5.96 -16.09
CA GLN A 197 -23.75 4.76 -16.19
C GLN A 197 -23.29 4.51 -17.62
N LEU A 198 -24.14 4.71 -18.64
CA LEU A 198 -23.72 4.60 -20.04
C LEU A 198 -22.66 5.64 -20.42
N CYS A 199 -22.84 6.91 -20.05
CA CYS A 199 -21.83 7.94 -20.25
C CYS A 199 -20.50 7.56 -19.59
N MET A 200 -20.52 7.10 -18.34
CA MET A 200 -19.31 6.68 -17.62
C MET A 200 -18.63 5.48 -18.28
N VAL A 201 -19.39 4.44 -18.65
CA VAL A 201 -18.86 3.25 -19.34
C VAL A 201 -18.22 3.63 -20.68
N LEU A 202 -18.86 4.49 -21.47
CA LEU A 202 -18.30 4.97 -22.74
C LEU A 202 -17.03 5.80 -22.53
N ALA A 203 -17.02 6.68 -21.53
CA ALA A 203 -15.85 7.50 -21.21
C ALA A 203 -14.65 6.62 -20.81
N ILE A 204 -14.87 5.65 -19.92
CA ILE A 204 -13.84 4.70 -19.49
C ILE A 204 -13.37 3.82 -20.66
N ALA A 205 -14.29 3.31 -21.47
CA ALA A 205 -13.96 2.49 -22.65
C ALA A 205 -13.04 3.22 -23.63
N ILE A 206 -13.32 4.49 -23.93
CA ILE A 206 -12.49 5.31 -24.81
C ILE A 206 -11.09 5.52 -24.20
N ARG A 207 -10.99 5.75 -22.88
CA ARG A 207 -9.70 5.84 -22.19
C ARG A 207 -8.92 4.54 -22.26
N LEU A 208 -9.57 3.39 -22.08
CA LEU A 208 -8.95 2.07 -22.22
C LEU A 208 -8.47 1.83 -23.66
N LEU A 209 -9.27 2.17 -24.67
CA LEU A 209 -8.88 2.07 -26.08
C LEU A 209 -7.71 2.97 -26.43
N ASN A 210 -7.68 4.21 -25.92
CA ASN A 210 -6.55 5.12 -26.14
C ASN A 210 -5.21 4.55 -25.65
N ARG A 211 -5.23 3.66 -24.64
CA ARG A 211 -4.01 2.97 -24.18
C ARG A 211 -3.52 1.90 -25.14
N THR A 212 -4.42 1.29 -25.91
CA THR A 212 -4.08 0.32 -26.97
C THR A 212 -3.78 0.98 -28.30
N ASP A 213 -4.47 2.09 -28.59
CA ASP A 213 -4.35 2.85 -29.84
C ASP A 213 -4.39 4.34 -29.52
N SER A 214 -3.23 4.99 -29.57
CA SER A 214 -3.12 6.40 -29.24
C SER A 214 -3.75 7.35 -30.25
N SER A 215 -4.22 6.85 -31.40
CA SER A 215 -4.98 7.65 -32.34
C SER A 215 -6.40 7.95 -31.84
N VAL A 216 -6.91 7.15 -30.89
CA VAL A 216 -8.24 7.35 -30.31
C VAL A 216 -8.26 8.64 -29.48
N PRO A 217 -9.08 9.65 -29.84
CA PRO A 217 -9.06 10.94 -29.16
C PRO A 217 -9.70 10.87 -27.78
N THR A 218 -9.01 11.40 -26.77
CA THR A 218 -9.50 11.43 -25.38
C THR A 218 -10.57 12.49 -25.13
N THR A 219 -10.73 13.46 -26.03
CA THR A 219 -11.75 14.52 -25.95
C THR A 219 -13.18 13.97 -25.94
N ALA A 220 -13.43 12.89 -26.69
CA ALA A 220 -14.73 12.21 -26.67
C ALA A 220 -15.01 11.57 -25.29
N SER A 221 -13.99 11.01 -24.65
CA SER A 221 -14.09 10.51 -23.27
C SER A 221 -14.44 11.66 -22.31
N ASP A 222 -13.74 12.78 -22.41
CA ASP A 222 -13.97 13.94 -21.55
C ASP A 222 -15.39 14.49 -21.70
N SER A 223 -15.93 14.51 -22.92
CA SER A 223 -17.30 14.93 -23.19
C SER A 223 -18.36 14.00 -22.57
N PHE A 224 -18.15 12.68 -22.61
CA PHE A 224 -19.07 11.73 -21.94
C PHE A 224 -18.97 11.83 -20.43
N PHE A 225 -17.78 12.01 -19.87
CA PHE A 225 -17.62 12.27 -18.44
C PHE A 225 -18.33 13.57 -18.03
N ALA A 226 -18.12 14.66 -18.76
CA ALA A 226 -18.79 15.93 -18.54
C ALA A 226 -20.33 15.79 -18.56
N SER A 227 -20.85 15.02 -19.51
CA SER A 227 -22.27 14.70 -19.62
C SER A 227 -22.80 13.93 -18.40
N ALA A 228 -22.02 12.96 -17.88
CA ALA A 228 -22.38 12.22 -16.66
C ALA A 228 -22.42 13.15 -15.43
N ILE A 229 -21.44 14.04 -15.29
CA ILE A 229 -21.42 15.03 -14.21
C ILE A 229 -22.59 16.03 -14.34
N GLY A 230 -22.96 16.41 -15.56
CA GLY A 230 -24.16 17.20 -15.84
C GLY A 230 -25.44 16.55 -15.30
N ILE A 231 -25.67 15.28 -15.64
CA ILE A 231 -26.83 14.50 -15.13
C ILE A 231 -26.84 14.48 -13.59
N LEU A 232 -25.69 14.26 -12.97
CA LEU A 232 -25.53 14.22 -11.52
C LEU A 232 -25.83 15.57 -10.87
N THR A 233 -25.45 16.68 -11.52
CA THR A 233 -25.66 18.04 -11.02
C THR A 233 -27.11 18.46 -11.16
N GLU A 234 -27.77 18.10 -12.26
CA GLU A 234 -29.18 18.41 -12.51
C GLU A 234 -30.12 17.59 -11.62
N ARG A 235 -29.79 16.32 -11.36
CA ARG A 235 -30.62 15.40 -10.57
C ARG A 235 -29.80 14.56 -9.59
N PRO A 236 -29.22 15.17 -8.55
CA PRO A 236 -28.39 14.46 -7.58
C PRO A 236 -29.17 13.36 -6.85
N GLN A 237 -30.44 13.60 -6.55
CA GLN A 237 -31.30 12.63 -5.87
C GLN A 237 -31.54 11.35 -6.69
N ALA A 238 -31.37 11.40 -8.01
CA ALA A 238 -31.55 10.24 -8.87
C ALA A 238 -30.30 9.36 -8.94
N THR A 239 -29.10 9.93 -8.80
CA THR A 239 -27.82 9.22 -8.96
C THR A 239 -27.08 8.97 -7.64
N TRP A 240 -27.36 9.78 -6.62
CA TRP A 240 -26.77 9.75 -5.26
C TRP A 240 -27.86 9.54 -4.18
N SER A 241 -28.59 8.43 -4.30
CA SER A 241 -29.68 8.03 -3.39
C SER A 241 -29.19 7.40 -2.08
N GLY A 242 -27.90 7.08 -1.96
CA GLY A 242 -27.34 6.41 -0.77
C GLY A 242 -27.53 4.89 -0.77
N ASP A 243 -27.89 4.30 -1.90
CA ASP A 243 -28.05 2.86 -2.09
C ASP A 243 -26.84 2.23 -2.80
N LEU A 244 -26.98 0.95 -3.18
CA LEU A 244 -25.97 0.22 -3.91
C LEU A 244 -25.69 0.80 -5.30
N GLU A 245 -26.68 1.41 -5.97
CA GLU A 245 -26.50 2.03 -7.29
C GLU A 245 -25.68 3.32 -7.17
N HIS A 246 -25.90 4.11 -6.12
CA HIS A 246 -25.03 5.22 -5.77
C HIS A 246 -23.58 4.74 -5.60
N LEU A 247 -23.34 3.65 -4.87
CA LEU A 247 -21.98 3.11 -4.74
C LEU A 247 -21.38 2.70 -6.10
N GLN A 248 -22.15 2.02 -6.97
CA GLN A 248 -21.70 1.70 -8.32
C GLN A 248 -21.34 2.97 -9.12
N ASN A 249 -22.15 4.03 -9.02
CA ASN A 249 -21.91 5.29 -9.70
C ASN A 249 -20.62 5.98 -9.21
N LEU A 250 -20.35 5.98 -7.90
CA LEU A 250 -19.09 6.48 -7.34
C LEU A 250 -17.89 5.67 -7.83
N LEU A 251 -17.98 4.34 -7.84
CA LEU A 251 -16.89 3.49 -8.33
C LEU A 251 -16.58 3.69 -9.81
N LEU A 252 -17.59 3.98 -10.64
CA LEU A 252 -17.37 4.37 -12.04
C LEU A 252 -16.61 5.71 -12.14
N ILE A 253 -16.90 6.68 -11.28
CA ILE A 253 -16.14 7.95 -11.21
C ILE A 253 -14.68 7.68 -10.78
N VAL A 254 -14.47 6.82 -9.78
CA VAL A 254 -13.13 6.40 -9.35
C VAL A 254 -12.36 5.76 -10.51
N GLN A 255 -12.98 4.81 -11.22
CA GLN A 255 -12.35 4.18 -12.39
C GLN A 255 -11.97 5.22 -13.44
N TYR A 256 -12.90 6.13 -13.79
CA TYR A 256 -12.63 7.18 -14.77
C TYR A 256 -11.44 8.06 -14.36
N THR A 257 -11.44 8.58 -13.13
CA THR A 257 -10.40 9.49 -12.63
C THR A 257 -9.02 8.83 -12.60
N ILE A 258 -8.95 7.54 -12.28
CA ILE A 258 -7.72 6.74 -12.39
C ILE A 258 -7.22 6.69 -13.84
N PHE A 259 -8.07 6.36 -14.81
CA PHE A 259 -7.65 6.27 -16.22
C PHE A 259 -7.35 7.62 -16.86
N ALA A 260 -8.03 8.67 -16.41
CA ALA A 260 -7.76 10.07 -16.73
C ALA A 260 -6.50 10.61 -16.04
N SER A 261 -5.78 9.78 -15.24
CA SER A 261 -4.53 10.15 -14.57
C SER A 261 -4.67 11.20 -13.47
N ASN A 262 -5.88 11.38 -12.91
CA ASN A 262 -6.14 12.26 -11.76
C ASN A 262 -6.30 11.43 -10.48
N LEU A 263 -5.17 11.00 -9.92
CA LEU A 263 -5.14 10.18 -8.70
C LEU A 263 -5.61 10.94 -7.45
N SER A 264 -5.52 12.28 -7.45
CA SER A 264 -6.05 13.11 -6.35
C SER A 264 -7.56 13.03 -6.30
N ALA A 265 -8.25 13.22 -7.43
CA ALA A 265 -9.70 13.04 -7.50
C ALA A 265 -10.11 11.60 -7.15
N ALA A 266 -9.39 10.60 -7.68
CA ALA A 266 -9.63 9.19 -7.38
C ALA A 266 -9.59 8.91 -5.87
N TRP A 267 -8.63 9.51 -5.14
CA TRP A 267 -8.49 9.35 -3.68
C TRP A 267 -9.71 9.85 -2.90
N HIS A 268 -10.27 10.98 -3.30
CA HIS A 268 -11.43 11.53 -2.61
C HIS A 268 -12.69 10.72 -2.91
N PHE A 269 -12.92 10.37 -4.17
CA PHE A 269 -14.10 9.59 -4.56
C PHE A 269 -14.05 8.16 -4.01
N ILE A 270 -12.87 7.53 -3.94
CA ILE A 270 -12.78 6.20 -3.31
C ILE A 270 -13.03 6.28 -1.81
N GLY A 271 -12.60 7.36 -1.13
CA GLY A 271 -12.94 7.59 0.27
C GLY A 271 -14.44 7.75 0.52
N LEU A 272 -15.18 8.39 -0.41
CA LEU A 272 -16.65 8.45 -0.36
C LEU A 272 -17.28 7.08 -0.59
N ALA A 273 -16.80 6.35 -1.60
CA ALA A 273 -17.29 5.01 -1.92
C ALA A 273 -17.06 4.02 -0.77
N THR A 274 -15.89 4.03 -0.13
CA THR A 274 -15.56 3.18 1.02
C THR A 274 -16.48 3.49 2.21
N ARG A 275 -16.75 4.77 2.51
CA ARG A 275 -17.69 5.15 3.57
C ARG A 275 -19.12 4.69 3.27
N LEU A 276 -19.58 4.89 2.04
CA LEU A 276 -20.91 4.41 1.64
C LEU A 276 -21.01 2.88 1.71
N ALA A 277 -19.95 2.15 1.37
CA ALA A 277 -19.92 0.69 1.52
C ALA A 277 -20.03 0.24 2.99
N ILE A 278 -19.47 1.01 3.92
CA ILE A 278 -19.63 0.80 5.38
C ILE A 278 -21.06 1.13 5.81
N ASP A 279 -21.61 2.27 5.37
CA ASP A 279 -22.98 2.70 5.71
C ASP A 279 -24.03 1.69 5.22
N LEU A 280 -23.77 1.02 4.10
CA LEU A 280 -24.58 -0.06 3.54
C LEU A 280 -24.34 -1.44 4.20
N ASP A 281 -23.48 -1.51 5.22
CA ASP A 281 -23.05 -2.73 5.93
C ASP A 281 -22.54 -3.86 5.01
N LEU A 282 -21.89 -3.50 3.90
CA LEU A 282 -21.42 -4.48 2.90
C LEU A 282 -20.23 -5.33 3.38
N LEU A 283 -19.69 -5.05 4.57
CA LEU A 283 -18.61 -5.79 5.20
C LEU A 283 -19.11 -7.04 5.96
N ASN A 284 -20.40 -7.06 6.34
CA ASN A 284 -20.98 -8.09 7.22
C ASN A 284 -22.19 -8.75 6.58
N GLU A 285 -21.96 -9.66 5.64
CA GLU A 285 -23.07 -10.38 5.00
C GLU A 285 -23.92 -11.20 6.00
N THR A 286 -23.31 -11.73 7.06
CA THR A 286 -24.00 -12.54 8.08
C THR A 286 -25.03 -11.77 8.91
N ARG A 287 -24.99 -10.44 8.93
CA ARG A 287 -25.99 -9.61 9.63
C ARG A 287 -27.22 -9.33 8.77
N LEU A 288 -27.03 -9.27 7.45
CA LEU A 288 -28.11 -9.03 6.48
C LEU A 288 -29.03 -10.26 6.38
N SER A 289 -28.46 -11.46 6.42
CA SER A 289 -29.22 -12.72 6.29
C SER A 289 -30.11 -13.09 7.49
N VAL A 290 -29.89 -12.47 8.65
CA VAL A 290 -30.70 -12.72 9.87
C VAL A 290 -32.03 -11.96 9.84
N VAL A 291 -32.16 -10.94 8.99
CA VAL A 291 -33.34 -10.05 8.97
C VAL A 291 -34.43 -10.54 8.02
N ASP A 292 -34.09 -11.31 6.97
CA ASP A 292 -35.04 -11.82 5.98
C ASP A 292 -34.90 -13.34 5.78
N GLU A 293 -35.68 -14.13 6.53
CA GLU A 293 -35.93 -15.56 6.23
C GLU A 293 -36.69 -15.77 4.90
N ALA A 294 -37.02 -14.69 4.19
CA ALA A 294 -37.67 -14.70 2.89
C ALA A 294 -36.63 -14.80 1.76
N GLN A 295 -36.24 -16.03 1.42
CA GLN A 295 -35.68 -16.42 0.12
C GLN A 295 -34.80 -15.33 -0.53
N GLU A 296 -33.69 -14.98 0.14
CA GLU A 296 -32.76 -13.95 -0.35
C GLU A 296 -32.42 -14.22 -1.82
N ASN A 297 -32.68 -13.21 -2.67
CA ASN A 297 -32.39 -13.30 -4.08
C ASN A 297 -30.88 -13.44 -4.28
N GLU A 298 -30.42 -14.63 -4.68
CA GLU A 298 -29.01 -14.94 -4.93
C GLU A 298 -28.32 -13.88 -5.81
N ALA A 299 -29.05 -13.31 -6.78
CA ALA A 299 -28.56 -12.23 -7.62
C ALA A 299 -28.20 -10.97 -6.84
N GLU A 300 -29.02 -10.57 -5.87
CA GLU A 300 -28.83 -9.36 -5.08
C GLU A 300 -27.68 -9.52 -4.09
N VAL A 301 -27.59 -10.68 -3.42
CA VAL A 301 -26.45 -11.01 -2.55
C VAL A 301 -25.14 -10.96 -3.33
N ASN A 302 -25.12 -11.61 -4.50
CA ASN A 302 -23.92 -11.64 -5.32
C ASN A 302 -23.55 -10.26 -5.90
N LYS A 303 -24.54 -9.44 -6.26
CA LYS A 303 -24.33 -8.03 -6.65
C LYS A 303 -23.67 -7.24 -5.53
N ARG A 304 -24.13 -7.36 -4.28
CA ARG A 304 -23.54 -6.69 -3.11
C ARG A 304 -22.08 -7.09 -2.90
N ARG A 305 -21.78 -8.40 -2.88
CA ARG A 305 -20.40 -8.92 -2.79
C ARG A 305 -19.53 -8.33 -3.88
N ARG A 306 -19.99 -8.38 -5.13
CA ARG A 306 -19.26 -7.92 -6.31
C ARG A 306 -18.93 -6.42 -6.25
N VAL A 307 -19.89 -5.60 -5.83
CA VAL A 307 -19.68 -4.15 -5.66
C VAL A 307 -18.73 -3.87 -4.50
N PHE A 308 -18.91 -4.52 -3.34
CA PHE A 308 -18.02 -4.40 -2.18
C PHE A 308 -16.56 -4.71 -2.54
N TRP A 309 -16.33 -5.87 -3.15
CA TRP A 309 -14.98 -6.29 -3.52
C TRP A 309 -14.37 -5.44 -4.65
N SER A 310 -15.20 -4.80 -5.48
CA SER A 310 -14.73 -3.78 -6.43
C SER A 310 -14.25 -2.52 -5.70
N THR A 311 -14.96 -2.07 -4.66
CA THR A 311 -14.50 -0.99 -3.76
C THR A 311 -13.17 -1.36 -3.11
N TYR A 312 -13.10 -2.57 -2.54
CA TYR A 312 -11.90 -3.10 -1.88
C TYR A 312 -10.66 -3.05 -2.79
N ILE A 313 -10.75 -3.60 -4.00
CA ILE A 313 -9.62 -3.63 -4.94
C ILE A 313 -9.19 -2.20 -5.31
N LEU A 314 -10.15 -1.32 -5.62
CA LEU A 314 -9.85 0.04 -6.07
C LEU A 314 -9.19 0.87 -4.96
N GLU A 315 -9.69 0.78 -3.72
CA GLU A 315 -9.08 1.43 -2.56
C GLU A 315 -7.68 0.88 -2.31
N THR A 316 -7.54 -0.44 -2.24
CA THR A 316 -6.26 -1.11 -1.97
C THR A 316 -5.20 -0.71 -3.00
N ASN A 317 -5.55 -0.75 -4.29
CA ASN A 317 -4.63 -0.42 -5.37
C ASN A 317 -4.18 1.05 -5.29
N LEU A 318 -5.09 1.96 -4.95
CA LEU A 318 -4.76 3.38 -4.81
C LEU A 318 -3.93 3.66 -3.54
N CYS A 319 -4.26 3.03 -2.42
CA CYS A 319 -3.53 3.12 -1.16
C CYS A 319 -2.06 2.69 -1.31
N VAL A 320 -1.80 1.55 -1.96
CA VAL A 320 -0.44 1.08 -2.21
C VAL A 320 0.34 2.08 -3.08
N ILE A 321 -0.27 2.59 -4.15
CA ILE A 321 0.38 3.54 -5.07
C ILE A 321 0.64 4.91 -4.45
N LEU A 322 -0.30 5.44 -3.69
CA LEU A 322 -0.17 6.74 -3.02
C LEU A 322 0.59 6.65 -1.70
N ASN A 323 1.01 5.45 -1.33
CA ASN A 323 1.54 5.09 -0.03
C ASN A 323 0.71 5.66 1.14
N ARG A 324 -0.55 5.22 1.22
CA ARG A 324 -1.50 5.57 2.27
C ARG A 324 -2.10 4.31 2.88
N PRO A 325 -2.43 4.30 4.18
CA PRO A 325 -3.17 3.18 4.77
C PRO A 325 -4.60 3.11 4.20
N ARG A 326 -5.18 1.91 4.18
CA ARG A 326 -6.60 1.69 3.88
C ARG A 326 -7.50 2.09 5.05
N SER A 327 -8.76 2.36 4.74
CA SER A 327 -9.78 2.70 5.74
C SER A 327 -10.31 1.46 6.47
N ILE A 328 -10.45 0.34 5.76
CA ILE A 328 -11.01 -0.92 6.29
C ILE A 328 -9.88 -1.95 6.46
N PRO A 329 -9.62 -2.46 7.67
CA PRO A 329 -8.71 -3.58 7.89
C PRO A 329 -9.35 -4.92 7.51
N ASP A 330 -8.55 -5.91 7.12
CA ASP A 330 -9.08 -7.19 6.62
C ASP A 330 -9.81 -7.99 7.69
N GLU A 331 -9.43 -7.81 8.96
CA GLU A 331 -10.08 -8.43 10.11
C GLU A 331 -11.53 -7.95 10.33
N ALA A 332 -11.91 -6.83 9.71
CA ALA A 332 -13.28 -6.29 9.76
C ALA A 332 -14.17 -6.79 8.61
N ILE A 333 -13.65 -7.63 7.70
CA ILE A 333 -14.37 -8.08 6.51
C ILE A 333 -14.85 -9.52 6.71
N PHE A 334 -16.17 -9.70 6.75
CA PHE A 334 -16.83 -11.00 6.87
C PHE A 334 -17.63 -11.38 5.61
N THR A 335 -17.61 -10.53 4.59
CA THR A 335 -18.25 -10.76 3.29
C THR A 335 -17.40 -11.72 2.44
N PRO A 336 -17.94 -12.88 2.00
CA PRO A 336 -17.20 -13.82 1.18
C PRO A 336 -16.98 -13.30 -0.24
N LEU A 337 -16.07 -13.95 -0.98
CA LEU A 337 -15.85 -13.63 -2.38
C LEU A 337 -17.13 -13.81 -3.22
N PRO A 338 -17.32 -13.02 -4.30
CA PRO A 338 -18.48 -13.18 -5.18
C PRO A 338 -18.49 -14.56 -5.85
N SER A 339 -19.69 -15.09 -6.09
CA SER A 339 -19.87 -16.36 -6.80
C SER A 339 -19.38 -16.25 -8.25
N THR A 340 -18.72 -17.30 -8.73
CA THR A 340 -18.25 -17.41 -10.12
C THR A 340 -19.28 -18.01 -11.07
N GLY A 341 -20.43 -18.44 -10.55
CA GLY A 341 -21.55 -18.94 -11.33
C GLY A 341 -22.87 -18.31 -10.89
N GLY A 342 -23.93 -18.51 -11.69
CA GLY A 342 -25.26 -17.98 -11.41
C GLY A 342 -25.46 -16.51 -11.83
N PRO A 343 -26.55 -15.87 -11.39
CA PRO A 343 -26.81 -14.46 -11.69
C PRO A 343 -25.77 -13.54 -11.04
N GLU A 344 -25.50 -12.40 -11.67
CA GLU A 344 -24.58 -11.37 -11.14
C GLU A 344 -23.14 -11.89 -10.87
N SER A 345 -22.75 -13.01 -11.49
CA SER A 345 -21.46 -13.69 -11.28
C SER A 345 -20.24 -12.81 -11.56
N SER A 346 -19.19 -13.00 -10.77
CA SER A 346 -17.85 -12.46 -11.00
C SER A 346 -16.98 -13.47 -11.78
N SER A 347 -15.93 -13.00 -12.43
CA SER A 347 -14.98 -13.93 -13.07
C SER A 347 -14.06 -14.56 -12.01
N PRO A 348 -13.58 -15.82 -12.21
CA PRO A 348 -12.55 -16.40 -11.36
C PRO A 348 -11.27 -15.56 -11.31
N LEU A 349 -10.92 -14.89 -12.42
CA LEU A 349 -9.76 -14.01 -12.50
C LEU A 349 -9.91 -12.76 -11.62
N ALA A 350 -11.11 -12.16 -11.59
CA ALA A 350 -11.38 -11.04 -10.69
C ALA A 350 -11.23 -11.46 -9.22
N ASN A 351 -11.75 -12.64 -8.85
CA ASN A 351 -11.56 -13.17 -7.51
C ASN A 351 -10.08 -13.42 -7.19
N HIS A 352 -9.32 -13.93 -8.15
CA HIS A 352 -7.89 -14.13 -8.01
C HIS A 352 -7.10 -12.81 -7.86
N CYS A 353 -7.55 -11.74 -8.53
CA CYS A 353 -7.03 -10.38 -8.32
C CYS A 353 -7.36 -9.83 -6.92
N ILE A 354 -8.50 -10.19 -6.31
CA ILE A 354 -8.82 -9.80 -4.93
C ILE A 354 -7.80 -10.42 -3.97
N LEU A 355 -7.56 -11.72 -4.10
CA LEU A 355 -6.59 -12.45 -3.27
C LEU A 355 -5.18 -11.87 -3.40
N PHE A 356 -4.77 -11.54 -4.63
CA PHE A 356 -3.51 -10.83 -4.86
C PHE A 356 -3.43 -9.51 -4.08
N ARG A 357 -4.51 -8.72 -4.08
CA ARG A 357 -4.53 -7.41 -3.41
C ARG A 357 -4.47 -7.52 -1.90
N GLN A 358 -5.01 -8.60 -1.32
CA GLN A 358 -4.81 -8.92 0.09
C GLN A 358 -3.33 -9.16 0.40
N LEU A 359 -2.64 -10.00 -0.38
CA LEU A 359 -1.21 -10.28 -0.22
C LEU A 359 -0.35 -9.02 -0.39
N GLU A 360 -0.59 -8.27 -1.47
CA GLU A 360 0.13 -7.03 -1.77
C GLU A 360 -0.02 -6.01 -0.65
N TYR A 361 -1.24 -5.83 -0.13
CA TYR A 361 -1.48 -4.89 0.95
C TYR A 361 -0.89 -5.35 2.28
N GLU A 362 -0.93 -6.65 2.60
CA GLU A 362 -0.30 -7.18 3.81
C GLU A 362 1.20 -6.87 3.83
N ILE A 363 1.87 -7.06 2.69
CA ILE A 363 3.29 -6.70 2.50
C ILE A 363 3.50 -5.21 2.69
N PHE A 364 2.74 -4.40 1.94
CA PHE A 364 2.81 -2.95 2.02
C PHE A 364 2.61 -2.42 3.45
N HIS A 365 1.56 -2.89 4.13
CA HIS A 365 1.18 -2.42 5.46
C HIS A 365 2.21 -2.86 6.52
N THR A 366 2.67 -4.11 6.46
CA THR A 366 3.64 -4.65 7.41
C THR A 366 5.00 -3.95 7.31
N LEU A 367 5.45 -3.65 6.09
CA LEU A 367 6.74 -2.97 5.86
C LEU A 367 6.71 -1.48 6.23
N ASN A 368 5.58 -0.80 6.05
CA ASN A 368 5.50 0.66 6.18
C ASN A 368 4.86 1.17 7.48
N TYR A 369 3.84 0.46 8.00
CA TYR A 369 2.96 0.97 9.07
C TYR A 369 2.95 0.11 10.32
N LYS A 370 3.17 -1.20 10.21
CA LYS A 370 3.17 -2.08 11.38
C LYS A 370 4.36 -1.74 12.28
N THR A 371 4.07 -1.20 13.46
CA THR A 371 5.05 -1.01 14.52
C THR A 371 5.38 -2.35 15.16
N PRO A 372 6.61 -2.54 15.67
CA PRO A 372 6.90 -3.64 16.58
C PRO A 372 5.94 -3.51 17.78
N ALA A 373 4.98 -4.42 17.91
CA ALA A 373 3.98 -4.33 18.97
C ALA A 373 4.65 -4.46 20.34
N ASN A 374 4.29 -3.59 21.30
CA ASN A 374 4.68 -3.72 22.69
C ASN A 374 3.94 -4.91 23.31
N GLY A 375 4.46 -6.14 23.15
CA GLY A 375 4.03 -7.30 23.93
C GLY A 375 4.05 -8.67 23.25
N SER A 376 3.97 -8.74 21.91
CA SER A 376 4.08 -10.01 21.17
C SER A 376 5.20 -9.95 20.14
N PHE A 377 6.15 -10.87 20.23
CA PHE A 377 7.21 -11.06 19.23
C PHE A 377 6.57 -11.29 17.85
N PHE A 378 6.73 -10.34 16.92
CA PHE A 378 6.41 -10.56 15.52
C PHE A 378 7.71 -10.86 14.78
N ASP A 379 7.88 -12.12 14.37
CA ASP A 379 9.05 -12.53 13.61
C ASP A 379 8.92 -12.07 12.15
N TYR A 380 9.49 -10.90 11.85
CA TYR A 380 9.50 -10.37 10.50
C TYR A 380 10.19 -11.32 9.51
N LYS A 381 11.23 -12.05 9.92
CA LYS A 381 11.98 -12.94 9.02
C LYS A 381 11.13 -14.15 8.63
N THR A 382 10.50 -14.80 9.60
CA THR A 382 9.54 -15.89 9.33
C THR A 382 8.37 -15.40 8.51
N TRP A 383 7.83 -14.22 8.81
CA TRP A 383 6.76 -13.62 7.99
C TRP A 383 7.22 -13.36 6.55
N LYS A 384 8.40 -12.77 6.34
CA LYS A 384 8.97 -12.48 5.01
C LYS A 384 9.12 -13.76 4.18
N MET A 385 9.61 -14.84 4.78
CA MET A 385 9.70 -16.15 4.12
C MET A 385 8.31 -16.70 3.78
N GLY A 386 7.39 -16.73 4.75
CA GLY A 386 6.01 -17.19 4.52
C GLY A 386 5.27 -16.35 3.46
N MET A 387 5.59 -15.06 3.31
CA MET A 387 5.01 -14.22 2.27
C MET A 387 5.50 -14.59 0.88
N LYS A 388 6.79 -14.92 0.75
CA LYS A 388 7.34 -15.45 -0.49
C LYS A 388 6.59 -16.73 -0.90
N ASP A 389 6.37 -17.65 0.03
CA ASP A 389 5.68 -18.91 -0.24
C ASP A 389 4.22 -18.69 -0.65
N ARG A 390 3.47 -17.85 0.07
CA ARG A 390 2.08 -17.49 -0.28
C ARG A 390 1.96 -16.81 -1.64
N LEU A 391 2.93 -15.99 -2.04
CA LEU A 391 2.95 -15.36 -3.36
C LEU A 391 3.18 -16.39 -4.46
N VAL A 392 4.09 -17.34 -4.26
CA VAL A 392 4.35 -18.43 -5.21
C VAL A 392 3.14 -19.36 -5.30
N GLU A 393 2.53 -19.71 -4.18
CA GLU A 393 1.30 -20.52 -4.13
C GLU A 393 0.14 -19.81 -4.85
N TRP A 394 -0.04 -18.51 -4.60
CA TRP A 394 -1.03 -17.71 -5.32
C TRP A 394 -0.78 -17.77 -6.83
N HIS A 395 0.45 -17.53 -7.28
CA HIS A 395 0.81 -17.58 -8.70
C HIS A 395 0.60 -18.96 -9.33
N ALA A 396 0.89 -20.04 -8.60
CA ALA A 396 0.65 -21.41 -9.08
C ALA A 396 -0.84 -21.74 -9.29
N ASN A 397 -1.74 -21.01 -8.62
CA ASN A 397 -3.19 -21.19 -8.68
C ASN A 397 -3.91 -20.19 -9.61
N VAL A 398 -3.18 -19.56 -10.54
CA VAL A 398 -3.77 -18.65 -11.53
C VAL A 398 -4.82 -19.39 -12.38
N PRO A 399 -6.08 -18.91 -12.43
CA PRO A 399 -7.11 -19.51 -13.28
C PRO A 399 -6.75 -19.46 -14.77
N ALA A 400 -7.33 -20.36 -15.57
CA ALA A 400 -7.10 -20.41 -17.01
C ALA A 400 -7.38 -19.06 -17.68
N LEU A 401 -6.42 -18.59 -18.47
CA LEU A 401 -6.47 -17.32 -19.18
C LEU A 401 -6.98 -17.52 -20.60
N ASP A 402 -7.86 -16.63 -21.05
CA ASP A 402 -8.26 -16.58 -22.45
C ASP A 402 -7.13 -15.94 -23.28
N PRO A 403 -6.46 -16.68 -24.17
CA PRO A 403 -5.38 -16.14 -24.99
C PRO A 403 -5.86 -15.08 -25.98
N THR A 404 -7.17 -14.98 -26.24
CA THR A 404 -7.77 -13.97 -27.11
C THR A 404 -8.11 -12.67 -26.38
N SER A 405 -8.07 -12.67 -25.04
CA SER A 405 -8.30 -11.45 -24.28
C SER A 405 -7.20 -10.44 -24.57
N LYS A 406 -7.63 -9.30 -25.09
CA LYS A 406 -6.79 -8.13 -25.26
C LYS A 406 -6.50 -7.50 -23.91
N LEU A 407 -7.43 -7.47 -22.97
CA LEU A 407 -7.31 -6.67 -21.73
C LEU A 407 -6.79 -7.42 -20.50
N ALA A 408 -6.68 -8.76 -20.55
CA ALA A 408 -6.05 -9.60 -19.51
C ALA A 408 -4.78 -10.28 -20.05
N PRO A 409 -3.62 -9.62 -20.08
CA PRO A 409 -2.43 -10.18 -20.70
C PRO A 409 -1.86 -11.33 -19.85
N GLN A 410 -1.38 -12.39 -20.51
CA GLN A 410 -0.89 -13.60 -19.83
C GLN A 410 0.24 -13.34 -18.82
N ASN A 411 1.12 -12.38 -19.14
CA ASN A 411 2.24 -11.99 -18.28
C ASN A 411 1.83 -11.07 -17.11
N PHE A 412 0.54 -10.76 -16.94
CA PHE A 412 0.09 -9.92 -15.83
C PHE A 412 0.46 -10.53 -14.48
N PHE A 413 0.18 -11.82 -14.29
CA PHE A 413 0.39 -12.51 -13.02
C PHE A 413 1.88 -12.73 -12.74
N ASP A 414 2.69 -12.98 -13.78
CA ASP A 414 4.15 -13.01 -13.65
C ASP A 414 4.67 -11.63 -13.20
N GLY A 415 4.24 -10.56 -13.88
CA GLY A 415 4.62 -9.20 -13.53
C GLY A 415 4.21 -8.83 -12.10
N ALA A 416 3.00 -9.23 -11.68
CA ALA A 416 2.51 -9.04 -10.32
C ALA A 416 3.38 -9.78 -9.29
N LEU A 417 3.70 -11.06 -9.53
CA LEU A 417 4.56 -11.86 -8.67
C LEU A 417 5.93 -11.19 -8.48
N TYR A 418 6.66 -10.95 -9.58
CA TYR A 418 8.03 -10.44 -9.50
C TYR A 418 8.09 -9.03 -8.93
N MET A 419 7.14 -8.16 -9.24
CA MET A 419 7.06 -6.82 -8.66
C MET A 419 6.80 -6.86 -7.15
N THR A 420 5.90 -7.74 -6.69
CA THR A 420 5.62 -7.88 -5.27
C THR A 420 6.78 -8.54 -4.53
N LEU A 421 7.50 -9.49 -5.15
CA LEU A 421 8.75 -10.05 -4.60
C LEU A 421 9.84 -8.99 -4.47
N VAL A 422 10.02 -8.11 -5.47
CA VAL A 422 10.91 -6.96 -5.37
C VAL A 422 10.51 -6.08 -4.19
N SER A 423 9.22 -5.82 -4.00
CA SER A 423 8.72 -5.03 -2.87
C SER A 423 9.01 -5.68 -1.51
N LEU A 424 8.79 -6.98 -1.40
CA LEU A 424 9.00 -7.76 -0.18
C LEU A 424 10.49 -7.87 0.21
N LEU A 425 11.37 -8.00 -0.78
CA LEU A 425 12.80 -8.25 -0.57
C LEU A 425 13.65 -6.97 -0.59
N SER A 426 13.08 -5.86 -1.05
CA SER A 426 13.76 -4.56 -1.02
C SER A 426 14.12 -4.14 0.41
N PRO A 427 15.21 -3.35 0.59
CA PRO A 427 15.56 -2.80 1.88
C PRO A 427 14.37 -2.04 2.49
N SER A 428 14.10 -2.30 3.77
CA SER A 428 12.99 -1.68 4.50
C SER A 428 13.40 -1.38 5.94
N ARG A 429 12.52 -0.74 6.72
CA ARG A 429 12.79 -0.40 8.12
C ARG A 429 13.15 -1.63 8.97
N HIS A 430 12.51 -2.77 8.67
CA HIS A 430 12.72 -4.04 9.37
C HIS A 430 13.88 -4.85 8.79
N PHE A 431 14.32 -4.54 7.57
CA PHE A 431 15.41 -5.21 6.86
C PHE A 431 16.34 -4.18 6.19
N PRO A 432 17.11 -3.39 6.97
CA PRO A 432 17.95 -2.33 6.42
C PRO A 432 19.22 -2.86 5.72
N HIS A 433 19.68 -4.05 6.13
CA HIS A 433 20.88 -4.70 5.62
C HIS A 433 20.52 -6.06 5.06
N LEU A 434 20.74 -6.22 3.75
CA LEU A 434 20.53 -7.48 3.04
C LEU A 434 21.86 -8.24 2.97
N SER A 435 21.79 -9.56 3.15
CA SER A 435 22.92 -10.47 2.88
C SER A 435 23.28 -10.50 1.40
N GLU A 436 24.47 -10.99 1.05
CA GLU A 436 24.89 -11.11 -0.35
C GLU A 436 23.91 -11.98 -1.17
N ASP A 437 23.45 -13.10 -0.60
CA ASP A 437 22.47 -13.98 -1.24
C ASP A 437 21.12 -13.28 -1.46
N GLU A 438 20.64 -12.52 -0.48
CA GLU A 438 19.41 -11.73 -0.63
C GLU A 438 19.55 -10.61 -1.68
N LEU A 439 20.74 -10.00 -1.80
CA LEU A 439 21.02 -9.01 -2.84
C LEU A 439 21.04 -9.66 -4.23
N ARG A 440 21.57 -10.88 -4.36
CA ARG A 440 21.56 -11.64 -5.61
C ARG A 440 20.14 -12.04 -6.01
N ASP A 441 19.34 -12.54 -5.07
CA ASP A 441 17.92 -12.82 -5.26
C ASP A 441 17.15 -11.58 -5.71
N LEU A 442 17.32 -10.45 -5.00
CA LEU A 442 16.66 -9.19 -5.34
C LEU A 442 17.07 -8.70 -6.74
N ALA A 443 18.35 -8.77 -7.10
CA ALA A 443 18.84 -8.40 -8.42
C ALA A 443 18.21 -9.27 -9.52
N GLN A 444 18.06 -10.58 -9.28
CA GLN A 444 17.42 -11.50 -10.21
C GLN A 444 15.93 -11.17 -10.38
N TYR A 445 15.18 -11.02 -9.28
CA TYR A 445 13.76 -10.70 -9.34
C TYR A 445 13.49 -9.33 -9.98
N ALA A 446 14.30 -8.32 -9.65
CA ALA A 446 14.23 -6.99 -10.27
C ALA A 446 14.53 -7.06 -11.77
N SER A 447 15.54 -7.82 -12.17
CA SER A 447 15.88 -8.01 -13.59
C SER A 447 14.74 -8.65 -14.37
N THR A 448 14.15 -9.73 -13.83
CA THR A 448 12.99 -10.39 -14.46
C THR A 448 11.78 -9.46 -14.53
N SER A 449 11.49 -8.71 -13.47
CA SER A 449 10.42 -7.70 -13.45
C SER A 449 10.59 -6.66 -14.56
N ILE A 450 11.80 -6.09 -14.72
CA ILE A 450 12.11 -5.12 -15.78
C ILE A 450 11.89 -5.72 -17.18
N GLU A 451 12.26 -6.98 -17.37
CA GLU A 451 12.13 -7.66 -18.66
C GLU A 451 10.66 -7.90 -19.03
N LEU A 452 9.84 -8.31 -18.07
CA LEU A 452 8.39 -8.45 -18.25
C LEU A 452 7.73 -7.11 -18.61
N TYR A 453 8.17 -6.01 -17.98
CA TYR A 453 7.71 -4.67 -18.35
C TYR A 453 8.17 -4.25 -19.75
N ARG A 454 9.41 -4.56 -20.13
CA ARG A 454 9.94 -4.29 -21.47
C ARG A 454 9.15 -5.03 -22.54
N GLU A 455 8.91 -6.33 -22.36
CA GLU A 455 8.10 -7.15 -23.29
C GLU A 455 6.67 -6.62 -23.38
N GLY A 456 6.03 -6.39 -22.22
CA GLY A 456 4.69 -5.82 -22.16
C GLY A 456 4.59 -4.46 -22.86
N PHE A 457 5.61 -3.61 -22.76
CA PHE A 457 5.62 -2.30 -23.41
C PHE A 457 5.76 -2.44 -24.92
N LYS A 458 6.73 -3.27 -25.37
CA LYS A 458 6.99 -3.54 -26.79
C LYS A 458 5.76 -4.12 -27.50
N GLU A 459 5.01 -4.98 -26.82
CA GLU A 459 3.80 -5.62 -27.36
C GLU A 459 2.53 -4.78 -27.21
N GLY A 460 2.61 -3.57 -26.63
CA GLY A 460 1.44 -2.72 -26.38
C GLY A 460 0.46 -3.33 -25.35
N LYS A 461 0.95 -4.21 -24.48
CA LYS A 461 0.17 -4.89 -23.44
C LYS A 461 0.16 -4.14 -22.10
N LEU A 462 1.03 -3.15 -21.90
CA LEU A 462 0.98 -2.28 -20.71
C LEU A 462 -0.16 -1.25 -20.83
N ARG A 463 -1.12 -1.35 -19.91
CA ARG A 463 -2.35 -0.55 -19.96
C ARG A 463 -2.51 0.40 -18.77
N PHE A 464 -1.90 0.06 -17.64
CA PHE A 464 -2.02 0.79 -16.39
C PHE A 464 -0.76 1.59 -16.08
N TYR A 465 -0.36 2.50 -16.97
CA TYR A 465 0.87 3.29 -16.81
C TYR A 465 0.99 3.96 -15.43
N TRP A 466 -0.12 4.44 -14.86
CA TRP A 466 -0.15 4.99 -13.51
C TRP A 466 0.27 4.01 -12.40
N ARG A 467 0.09 2.69 -12.61
CA ARG A 467 0.51 1.62 -11.70
C ARG A 467 1.85 1.01 -12.11
N THR A 468 2.08 0.83 -13.41
CA THR A 468 3.25 0.13 -13.95
C THR A 468 4.49 1.02 -13.97
N THR A 469 4.37 2.34 -14.15
CA THR A 469 5.51 3.27 -14.08
C THR A 469 6.17 3.26 -12.69
N PRO A 470 5.43 3.41 -11.57
CA PRO A 470 6.03 3.34 -10.23
C PRO A 470 6.65 1.97 -9.91
N ASN A 471 6.03 0.89 -10.39
CA ASN A 471 6.54 -0.47 -10.21
C ASN A 471 7.84 -0.74 -10.95
N LEU A 472 7.92 -0.27 -12.20
CA LEU A 472 9.14 -0.37 -12.99
C LEU A 472 10.25 0.47 -12.36
N PHE A 473 9.93 1.69 -11.93
CA PHE A 473 10.85 2.54 -11.18
C PHE A 473 11.39 1.83 -9.93
N GLN A 474 10.52 1.22 -9.13
CA GLN A 474 10.92 0.48 -7.94
C GLN A 474 11.84 -0.71 -8.28
N SER A 475 11.53 -1.46 -9.34
CA SER A 475 12.37 -2.58 -9.81
C SER A 475 13.74 -2.09 -10.26
N GLY A 476 13.80 -1.00 -11.03
CA GLY A 476 15.06 -0.36 -11.42
C GLY A 476 15.86 0.13 -10.22
N ALA A 477 15.22 0.82 -9.28
CA ALA A 477 15.87 1.35 -8.08
C ALA A 477 16.44 0.24 -7.18
N ALA A 478 15.70 -0.86 -7.03
CA ALA A 478 16.19 -2.05 -6.34
C ALA A 478 17.43 -2.65 -7.03
N LEU A 479 17.43 -2.70 -8.36
CA LEU A 479 18.57 -3.21 -9.12
C LEU A 479 19.81 -2.32 -8.98
N ILE A 480 19.63 -1.00 -9.05
CA ILE A 480 20.69 0.00 -8.78
C ILE A 480 21.27 -0.20 -7.38
N HIS A 481 20.42 -0.39 -6.38
CA HIS A 481 20.84 -0.67 -5.01
C HIS A 481 21.69 -1.95 -4.92
N CYS A 482 21.27 -3.03 -5.58
CA CYS A 482 21.99 -4.29 -5.60
C CYS A 482 23.37 -4.13 -6.23
N ILE A 483 23.48 -3.46 -7.39
CA ILE A 483 24.77 -3.17 -8.03
C ILE A 483 25.68 -2.44 -7.05
N LYS A 484 25.20 -1.35 -6.43
CA LYS A 484 26.00 -0.55 -5.50
C LYS A 484 26.48 -1.38 -4.30
N ARG A 485 25.62 -2.18 -3.67
CA ARG A 485 25.98 -2.96 -2.48
C ARG A 485 26.90 -4.13 -2.78
N LEU A 486 26.63 -4.89 -3.83
CA LEU A 486 27.48 -6.01 -4.24
C LEU A 486 28.88 -5.52 -4.64
N THR A 487 28.97 -4.38 -5.34
CA THR A 487 30.25 -3.75 -5.68
C THR A 487 31.03 -3.35 -4.42
N LEU A 488 30.37 -2.71 -3.45
CA LEU A 488 31.01 -2.30 -2.19
C LEU A 488 31.46 -3.49 -1.32
N GLN A 489 30.77 -4.63 -1.43
CA GLN A 489 31.13 -5.87 -0.73
C GLN A 489 32.26 -6.64 -1.44
N GLY A 490 32.69 -6.22 -2.63
CA GLY A 490 33.69 -6.94 -3.42
C GLY A 490 33.19 -8.28 -3.98
N ALA A 491 31.87 -8.45 -4.08
CA ALA A 491 31.27 -9.67 -4.61
C ALA A 491 31.57 -9.84 -6.11
N ALA A 492 31.73 -11.08 -6.58
CA ALA A 492 31.86 -11.37 -8.00
C ALA A 492 30.47 -11.47 -8.66
N PHE A 493 30.18 -10.59 -9.63
CA PHE A 493 28.94 -10.61 -10.42
C PHE A 493 29.09 -9.88 -11.76
N ASP A 494 28.21 -10.17 -12.72
CA ASP A 494 28.23 -9.53 -14.04
C ASP A 494 27.62 -8.12 -13.97
N VAL A 495 28.45 -7.15 -13.59
CA VAL A 495 28.11 -5.72 -13.54
C VAL A 495 27.58 -5.22 -14.89
N LYS A 496 28.12 -5.73 -16.01
CA LYS A 496 27.76 -5.27 -17.36
C LYS A 496 26.34 -5.70 -17.72
N ALA A 497 25.97 -6.93 -17.43
CA ALA A 497 24.60 -7.42 -17.63
C ALA A 497 23.59 -6.64 -16.78
N LEU A 498 23.89 -6.41 -15.49
CA LEU A 498 22.98 -5.66 -14.62
C LEU A 498 22.86 -4.19 -15.07
N LYS A 499 23.97 -3.53 -15.43
CA LYS A 499 23.93 -2.17 -16.00
C LYS A 499 23.10 -2.11 -17.28
N SER A 500 23.25 -3.09 -18.18
CA SER A 500 22.43 -3.19 -19.39
C SER A 500 20.93 -3.28 -19.05
N ARG A 501 20.56 -4.03 -18.01
CA ARG A 501 19.18 -4.13 -17.53
C ARG A 501 18.66 -2.80 -16.95
N VAL A 502 19.49 -2.05 -16.23
CA VAL A 502 19.13 -0.70 -15.75
C VAL A 502 18.89 0.26 -16.94
N SER A 503 19.70 0.18 -18.00
CA SER A 503 19.47 0.98 -19.23
C SER A 503 18.15 0.62 -19.93
N VAL A 504 17.78 -0.66 -19.95
CA VAL A 504 16.46 -1.11 -20.43
C VAL A 504 15.34 -0.48 -19.59
N CYS A 505 15.48 -0.48 -18.26
CA CYS A 505 14.52 0.15 -17.36
C CYS A 505 14.32 1.64 -17.67
N SER A 506 15.40 2.42 -17.84
CA SER A 506 15.32 3.85 -18.19
C SER A 506 14.62 4.05 -19.56
N THR A 507 14.97 3.25 -20.55
CA THR A 507 14.35 3.31 -21.90
C THR A 507 12.83 3.10 -21.83
N VAL A 508 12.39 2.10 -21.06
CA VAL A 508 10.96 1.81 -20.91
C VAL A 508 10.27 2.91 -20.10
N LEU A 509 10.88 3.44 -19.04
CA LEU A 509 10.34 4.58 -18.27
C LEU A 509 10.13 5.82 -19.15
N TRP A 510 11.07 6.13 -20.05
CA TRP A 510 10.92 7.20 -21.04
C TRP A 510 9.68 6.99 -21.91
N GLY A 511 9.53 5.82 -22.52
CA GLY A 511 8.37 5.50 -23.35
C GLY A 511 7.04 5.51 -22.58
N MET A 512 7.05 5.11 -21.31
CA MET A 512 5.87 5.15 -20.44
C MET A 512 5.50 6.58 -20.03
N ALA A 513 6.48 7.45 -19.77
CA ALA A 513 6.25 8.85 -19.40
C ALA A 513 5.59 9.66 -20.53
N GLU A 514 5.88 9.33 -21.80
CA GLU A 514 5.18 9.93 -22.94
C GLU A 514 3.68 9.58 -22.97
N ARG A 515 3.34 8.33 -22.59
CA ARG A 515 1.94 7.85 -22.52
C ARG A 515 1.23 8.29 -21.23
N TYR A 516 2.00 8.59 -20.18
CA TYR A 516 1.51 8.97 -18.86
C TYR A 516 2.36 10.14 -18.34
N PRO A 517 1.97 11.39 -18.67
CA PRO A 517 2.76 12.58 -18.33
C PRO A 517 3.14 12.71 -16.85
N PRO A 518 2.28 12.37 -15.85
CA PRO A 518 2.69 12.40 -14.45
C PRO A 518 3.88 11.48 -14.13
N GLY A 519 4.12 10.47 -14.97
CA GLY A 519 5.24 9.55 -14.91
C GLY A 519 6.62 10.17 -15.17
N ALA A 520 6.68 11.37 -15.74
CA ALA A 520 7.95 12.07 -16.03
C ALA A 520 8.81 12.25 -14.76
N SER A 521 8.18 12.50 -13.62
CA SER A 521 8.87 12.60 -12.33
C SER A 521 9.67 11.35 -11.94
N TYR A 522 9.15 10.15 -12.26
CA TYR A 522 9.85 8.88 -12.00
C TYR A 522 11.02 8.69 -12.93
N ARG A 523 10.84 9.03 -14.21
CA ARG A 523 11.88 8.97 -15.24
C ARG A 523 13.05 9.88 -14.87
N ASP A 524 12.77 11.15 -14.59
CA ASP A 524 13.79 12.15 -14.27
C ASP A 524 14.59 11.74 -13.03
N ARG A 525 13.88 11.26 -11.99
CA ARG A 525 14.52 10.77 -10.78
C ARG A 525 15.36 9.51 -11.01
N PHE A 526 14.93 8.64 -11.92
CA PHE A 526 15.67 7.43 -12.26
C PHE A 526 16.99 7.76 -12.97
N ASP A 527 16.94 8.73 -13.90
CA ASP A 527 18.13 9.19 -14.62
C ASP A 527 19.14 9.87 -13.67
N GLU A 528 18.68 10.61 -12.65
CA GLU A 528 19.54 11.11 -11.57
C GLU A 528 20.23 9.99 -10.79
N MET A 529 19.51 8.90 -10.47
CA MET A 529 20.09 7.74 -9.78
C MET A 529 21.12 7.02 -10.66
N LEU A 530 20.85 6.90 -11.96
CA LEU A 530 21.74 6.31 -12.93
C LEU A 530 23.08 7.03 -13.01
N ALA A 531 23.08 8.37 -13.02
CA ALA A 531 24.29 9.18 -13.05
C ALA A 531 25.26 8.83 -11.89
N THR A 532 24.72 8.59 -10.69
CA THR A 532 25.55 8.23 -9.51
C THR A 532 26.26 6.88 -9.64
N ILE A 533 25.75 5.95 -10.47
CA ILE A 533 26.37 4.64 -10.67
C ILE A 533 27.58 4.74 -11.59
N ASP A 534 27.50 5.60 -12.61
CA ASP A 534 28.58 5.76 -13.57
C ASP A 534 29.78 6.49 -12.95
N GLU A 535 29.52 7.42 -12.02
CA GLU A 535 30.56 8.00 -11.16
C GLU A 535 31.26 6.91 -10.31
N MET A 536 30.51 6.09 -9.57
CA MET A 536 31.09 5.05 -8.71
C MET A 536 31.84 3.94 -9.49
N ALA A 537 31.38 3.61 -10.70
CA ALA A 537 32.01 2.57 -11.51
C ALA A 537 33.34 3.01 -12.13
N SER A 538 33.59 4.32 -12.23
CA SER A 538 34.86 4.85 -12.73
C SER A 538 35.99 4.82 -11.70
N GLU A 539 35.69 4.54 -10.44
CA GLU A 539 36.64 4.51 -9.33
C GLU A 539 37.15 3.11 -8.95
N LEU A 540 36.68 2.03 -9.59
CA LEU A 540 37.05 0.65 -9.26
C LEU A 540 37.81 -0.06 -10.38
N PRO A 541 38.84 -0.88 -10.07
CA PRO A 541 39.61 -1.59 -11.09
C PRO A 541 38.74 -2.64 -11.80
N VAL A 542 38.62 -2.49 -13.11
CA VAL A 542 37.94 -3.41 -14.02
C VAL A 542 38.84 -4.61 -14.28
N ASP A 543 38.51 -5.78 -13.73
CA ASP A 543 38.40 -7.06 -14.44
C ASP A 543 38.27 -8.23 -13.45
N MET A 544 37.28 -9.11 -13.65
CA MET A 544 37.53 -10.55 -13.73
C MET A 544 36.29 -11.38 -14.13
N SER A 545 36.58 -12.31 -15.06
CA SER A 545 35.93 -13.58 -15.39
C SER A 545 34.49 -13.61 -15.91
N VAL A 546 34.43 -13.71 -17.24
CA VAL A 546 33.30 -14.16 -18.05
C VAL A 546 33.00 -15.62 -17.72
N ASP A 547 31.86 -15.90 -17.11
CA ASP A 547 31.09 -17.15 -17.29
C ASP A 547 29.75 -17.04 -16.55
N PHE A 548 28.75 -16.42 -17.19
CA PHE A 548 27.35 -16.75 -16.92
C PHE A 548 26.50 -16.48 -18.16
N LEU A 549 26.15 -17.56 -18.85
CA LEU A 549 25.07 -17.55 -19.83
C LEU A 549 23.75 -17.47 -19.06
N PHE A 550 22.93 -16.45 -19.34
CA PHE A 550 21.52 -16.44 -18.97
C PHE A 550 20.84 -17.64 -19.65
N GLY A 551 20.86 -18.79 -18.97
CA GLY A 551 20.15 -19.99 -19.37
C GLY A 551 18.65 -19.73 -19.30
N HIS A 552 17.97 -20.05 -20.40
CA HIS A 552 16.53 -20.08 -20.48
C HIS A 552 15.91 -20.94 -19.36
N ASN A 553 14.88 -20.37 -18.73
CA ASN A 553 13.70 -21.01 -18.14
C ASN A 553 13.81 -21.84 -16.85
N VAL A 554 12.68 -21.76 -16.14
CA VAL A 554 12.18 -22.58 -15.04
C VAL A 554 12.64 -22.11 -13.66
N LEU A 555 11.67 -21.64 -12.85
CA LEU A 555 11.76 -21.65 -11.38
C LEU A 555 12.52 -22.91 -10.96
N PRO A 556 13.64 -22.83 -10.21
CA PRO A 556 14.33 -24.05 -9.78
C PRO A 556 13.31 -24.97 -9.11
N SER A 557 13.35 -26.27 -9.42
CA SER A 557 12.47 -27.25 -8.77
C SER A 557 12.62 -27.07 -7.26
N LEU A 558 11.53 -26.66 -6.60
CA LEU A 558 11.47 -26.65 -5.16
C LEU A 558 11.76 -28.07 -4.69
N ASP A 559 12.91 -28.24 -4.05
CA ASP A 559 13.22 -29.44 -3.29
C ASP A 559 12.28 -29.46 -2.09
N LEU A 560 11.14 -30.14 -2.25
CA LEU A 560 10.09 -30.30 -1.25
C LEU A 560 10.43 -31.41 -0.23
N ASP A 561 11.59 -32.03 -0.33
CA ASP A 561 12.01 -33.12 0.56
C ASP A 561 12.74 -32.56 1.79
N GLY A 562 12.03 -31.81 2.64
CA GLY A 562 12.65 -31.38 3.91
C GLY A 562 11.86 -30.54 4.90
N ALA A 563 10.64 -30.09 4.61
CA ALA A 563 9.86 -29.26 5.55
C ALA A 563 8.59 -29.93 6.07
N ALA A 564 8.55 -31.27 6.07
CA ALA A 564 7.63 -31.99 6.94
C ALA A 564 8.18 -31.91 8.37
N THR A 565 7.37 -31.35 9.27
CA THR A 565 7.64 -31.13 10.70
C THR A 565 8.43 -29.87 11.02
N LEU A 566 7.72 -28.85 11.52
CA LEU A 566 8.02 -28.12 12.77
C LEU A 566 6.98 -26.98 12.92
N TRP A 567 5.72 -27.36 13.11
CA TRP A 567 4.72 -26.48 13.71
C TRP A 567 4.73 -26.75 15.22
N THR A 568 5.06 -25.75 16.02
CA THR A 568 4.66 -25.75 17.44
C THR A 568 4.16 -24.35 17.85
N PRO A 569 3.02 -24.29 18.56
CA PRO A 569 2.34 -23.05 18.91
C PRO A 569 2.85 -22.56 20.25
N MET A 570 3.70 -21.54 20.27
CA MET A 570 3.68 -20.45 21.27
C MET A 570 4.91 -19.57 21.12
N PRO A 571 4.77 -18.24 21.19
CA PRO A 571 5.90 -17.32 21.17
C PRO A 571 6.41 -17.07 22.59
N PRO A 572 7.72 -17.15 22.82
CA PRO A 572 8.36 -16.13 23.68
C PRO A 572 9.76 -15.79 23.15
N THR A 573 10.37 -14.62 23.32
CA THR A 573 10.10 -13.36 24.03
C THR A 573 11.14 -12.41 23.45
N LEU A 574 10.77 -11.19 23.03
CA LEU A 574 11.76 -10.16 22.72
C LEU A 574 12.11 -9.39 23.99
N ASP A 575 13.35 -9.54 24.43
CA ASP A 575 14.05 -8.65 25.36
C ASP A 575 14.94 -7.69 24.53
N PRO A 576 15.41 -6.56 25.08
CA PRO A 576 15.25 -5.23 24.50
C PRO A 576 16.40 -4.79 23.57
N TRP A 577 17.20 -5.73 23.09
CA TRP A 577 18.50 -5.48 22.45
C TRP A 577 18.42 -4.99 20.99
N ILE A 578 17.22 -4.77 20.44
CA ILE A 578 16.99 -4.32 19.06
C ILE A 578 17.61 -2.94 18.76
N LEU A 579 18.07 -2.18 19.77
CA LEU A 579 18.53 -0.80 19.56
C LEU A 579 19.85 -0.38 20.22
N ASP A 580 20.64 -1.24 20.88
CA ASP A 580 21.98 -0.79 21.28
C ASP A 580 23.05 -1.14 20.24
N GLN A 581 23.48 -0.10 19.53
CA GLN A 581 24.66 -0.10 18.68
C GLN A 581 25.89 -0.11 19.57
N THR A 582 26.52 -1.28 19.67
CA THR A 582 27.98 -1.38 19.65
C THR A 582 28.39 -1.79 18.26
#